data_AF-A0A067BMK7-F1
#
_entry.id   AF-A0A067BMK7-F1
#
_cell.length_a   1.000
_cell.length_b   1.000
_cell.length_c   1.000
_cell.angle_alpha   90.00
_cell.angle_beta   90.00
_cell.angle_gamma   90.00
#
_symmetry.space_group_name_H-M   'P 1'
#
loop_
_entity.id
_entity.type
_entity.pdbx_description
1 polymer ?
#
loop_
_entity_poly.entity_id
_entity_poly.type
_entity_poly.pdbx_seq_one_letter_code
_entity_poly.pdbx_strand_id
1 'polypeptide(L)'
;MATVGYGDRVPMTIPGQVLMVLGAMATGILFAGILSASFFALLDLTERDRSVFNLLSNEKEAKATSLAAARLIQAAWNHYQCRRREATPVGVANAASVLLYAAAQTARKLRKSKKLSVPSLTDQLRDEFAGLHALAMADHEARCQRLEAMEADLDASLARAHALVSA
;
A
#
# COMPACT_ATOMS: atom_id res chain seq x y z
N MET A 1 35.01 -16.35 5.03
CA MET A 1 35.89 -16.85 3.95
C MET A 1 35.05 -16.92 2.67
N ALA A 2 35.42 -16.24 1.58
CA ALA A 2 34.56 -16.06 0.41
C ALA A 2 34.50 -17.26 -0.56
N THR A 3 34.83 -18.47 -0.08
CA THR A 3 34.86 -19.75 -0.84
C THR A 3 35.70 -19.78 -2.13
N VAL A 4 36.45 -18.72 -2.47
CA VAL A 4 37.21 -18.59 -3.73
C VAL A 4 38.36 -19.60 -3.87
N GLY A 5 39.00 -19.98 -2.75
CA GLY A 5 40.01 -21.04 -2.72
C GLY A 5 41.13 -20.86 -3.75
N TYR A 6 41.95 -19.82 -3.61
CA TYR A 6 43.02 -19.49 -4.58
C TYR A 6 44.07 -20.61 -4.79
N GLY A 7 44.19 -21.57 -3.85
CA GLY A 7 45.08 -22.73 -4.01
C GLY A 7 46.54 -22.50 -3.63
N ASP A 8 46.96 -21.26 -3.37
CA ASP A 8 48.35 -20.92 -3.01
C ASP A 8 48.84 -21.55 -1.71
N ARG A 9 47.91 -21.91 -0.80
CA ARG A 9 48.20 -22.66 0.42
C ARG A 9 47.11 -23.69 0.67
N VAL A 10 47.49 -24.95 0.79
CA VAL A 10 46.58 -26.09 1.00
C VAL A 10 47.05 -26.92 2.20
N PRO A 11 46.16 -27.30 3.13
CA PRO A 11 46.53 -28.18 4.24
C PRO A 11 46.86 -29.59 3.73
N MET A 12 48.07 -30.05 4.00
CA MET A 12 48.54 -31.40 3.62
C MET A 12 48.22 -32.47 4.68
N THR A 13 47.93 -32.06 5.91
CA THR A 13 47.62 -32.99 7.01
C THR A 13 46.13 -33.28 7.08
N ILE A 14 45.76 -34.55 7.32
CA ILE A 14 44.37 -34.98 7.54
C ILE A 14 43.63 -34.10 8.57
N PRO A 15 44.19 -33.79 9.77
CA PRO A 15 43.51 -32.90 10.71
C PRO A 15 43.34 -31.46 10.17
N GLY A 16 44.31 -30.96 9.41
CA GLY A 16 44.22 -29.65 8.77
C GLY A 16 43.14 -29.59 7.68
N GLN A 17 42.96 -30.69 6.93
CA GLN A 17 41.91 -30.82 5.92
C GLN A 17 40.52 -30.85 6.57
N VAL A 18 40.34 -31.62 7.65
CA VAL A 18 39.07 -31.65 8.41
C VAL A 18 38.73 -30.27 8.97
N LEU A 19 39.71 -29.57 9.56
CA LEU A 19 39.51 -28.24 10.11
C LEU A 19 39.19 -27.21 9.01
N MET A 20 39.77 -27.34 7.82
CA MET A 20 39.48 -26.45 6.70
C MET A 20 38.06 -26.65 6.16
N VAL A 21 37.61 -27.89 5.99
CA VAL A 21 36.26 -28.20 5.51
C VAL A 21 35.19 -27.77 6.54
N LEU A 22 35.32 -28.21 7.79
CA LEU A 22 34.30 -27.93 8.80
C LEU A 22 34.39 -26.49 9.31
N GLY A 23 35.60 -26.03 9.64
CA GLY A 23 35.83 -24.76 10.29
C GLY A 23 35.80 -23.56 9.36
N ALA A 24 36.09 -23.73 8.06
CA ALA A 24 36.18 -22.61 7.13
C ALA A 24 35.17 -22.68 5.97
N MET A 25 34.96 -23.85 5.36
CA MET A 25 33.94 -23.98 4.30
C MET A 25 32.53 -23.99 4.88
N ALA A 26 32.22 -24.93 5.78
CA ALA A 26 30.85 -25.09 6.29
C ALA A 26 30.37 -23.85 7.08
N THR A 27 31.20 -23.34 8.00
CA THR A 27 30.90 -22.09 8.72
C THR A 27 30.79 -20.90 7.77
N GLY A 28 31.67 -20.79 6.76
CA GLY A 28 31.64 -19.71 5.78
C GLY A 28 30.34 -19.66 5.01
N ILE A 29 29.82 -20.81 4.58
CA ILE A 29 28.53 -20.95 3.89
C ILE A 29 27.39 -20.59 4.84
N LEU A 30 27.41 -21.07 6.08
CA LEU A 30 26.40 -20.73 7.09
C LEU A 30 26.35 -19.22 7.36
N PHE A 31 27.51 -18.59 7.53
CA PHE A 31 27.61 -17.14 7.72
C PHE A 31 27.11 -16.38 6.51
N ALA A 32 27.42 -16.82 5.29
CA ALA A 32 26.88 -16.21 4.07
C ALA A 32 25.35 -16.30 4.04
N GLY A 33 24.78 -17.46 4.40
CA GLY A 33 23.32 -17.64 4.49
C GLY A 33 22.66 -16.71 5.51
N ILE A 34 23.23 -16.63 6.73
CA ILE A 34 22.74 -15.72 7.79
C ILE A 34 22.82 -14.26 7.33
N LEU A 35 23.93 -13.88 6.69
CA LEU A 35 24.15 -12.52 6.21
C LEU A 35 23.16 -12.17 5.10
N SER A 36 22.93 -13.07 4.13
CA SER A 36 21.92 -12.87 3.09
C SER A 36 20.52 -12.73 3.68
N ALA A 37 20.11 -13.60 4.61
CA ALA A 37 18.81 -13.50 5.27
C ALA A 37 18.65 -12.16 6.03
N SER A 38 19.71 -11.72 6.71
CA SER A 38 19.72 -10.45 7.44
C SER A 38 19.61 -9.26 6.50
N PHE A 39 20.31 -9.28 5.37
CA PHE A 39 20.18 -8.25 4.34
C PHE A 39 18.78 -8.23 3.72
N PHE A 40 18.17 -9.39 3.46
CA PHE A 40 16.79 -9.43 3.00
C PHE A 40 15.81 -8.88 4.03
N ALA A 41 15.98 -9.19 5.32
CA ALA A 41 15.16 -8.64 6.38
C ALA A 41 15.33 -7.11 6.53
N LEU A 42 16.54 -6.58 6.31
CA LEU A 42 16.81 -5.14 6.33
C LEU A 42 16.30 -4.41 5.07
N LEU A 43 16.25 -5.11 3.92
CA LEU A 43 15.70 -4.58 2.67
C LEU A 43 14.18 -4.70 2.61
N ASP A 44 13.59 -5.56 3.43
CA ASP A 44 12.14 -5.69 3.50
C ASP A 44 11.57 -4.39 4.07
N LEU A 45 10.67 -3.77 3.32
CA LEU A 45 10.05 -2.53 3.74
C LEU A 45 9.09 -2.83 4.89
N THR A 46 9.15 -2.05 5.96
CA THR A 46 8.13 -2.08 6.99
C THR A 46 6.77 -1.82 6.35
N GLU A 47 5.70 -2.41 6.89
CA GLU A 47 4.34 -2.18 6.42
C GLU A 47 3.97 -0.67 6.38
N ARG A 48 4.48 0.10 7.34
CA ARG A 48 4.37 1.57 7.36
C ARG A 48 5.07 2.23 6.18
N ASP A 49 6.29 1.82 5.87
CA ASP A 49 7.05 2.34 4.74
C ASP A 49 6.30 2.04 3.44
N ARG A 50 5.81 0.81 3.28
CA ARG A 50 5.01 0.39 2.12
C ARG A 50 3.74 1.22 1.95
N SER A 51 3.06 1.57 3.05
CA SER A 51 1.91 2.48 3.02
C SER A 51 2.30 3.87 2.49
N VAL A 52 3.38 4.47 3.02
CA VAL A 52 3.89 5.77 2.56
C VAL A 52 4.30 5.71 1.09
N PHE A 53 5.00 4.67 0.65
CA PHE A 53 5.38 4.47 -0.75
C PHE A 53 4.16 4.36 -1.66
N ASN A 54 3.11 3.67 -1.23
CA ASN A 54 1.87 3.57 -2.00
C ASN A 54 1.17 4.92 -2.11
N LEU A 55 1.09 5.70 -1.02
CA LEU A 55 0.51 7.05 -1.03
C LEU A 55 1.29 7.97 -1.97
N LEU A 56 2.62 7.99 -1.87
CA LEU A 56 3.48 8.80 -2.74
C LEU A 56 3.39 8.38 -4.21
N SER A 57 3.33 7.08 -4.48
CA SER A 57 3.13 6.54 -5.82
C SER A 57 1.77 6.98 -6.38
N ASN A 58 0.71 6.90 -5.58
CA ASN A 58 -0.64 7.32 -5.97
C ASN A 58 -0.68 8.82 -6.30
N GLU A 59 -0.06 9.66 -5.49
CA GLU A 59 0.00 11.10 -5.75
C GLU A 59 0.79 11.41 -7.03
N LYS A 60 1.95 10.76 -7.21
CA LYS A 60 2.77 10.88 -8.43
C LYS A 60 1.99 10.44 -9.67
N GLU A 61 1.26 9.34 -9.59
CA GLU A 61 0.41 8.84 -10.67
C GLU A 61 -0.77 9.80 -10.95
N ALA A 62 -1.42 10.34 -9.92
CA ALA A 62 -2.50 11.31 -10.05
C ALA A 62 -2.01 12.59 -10.77
N LYS A 63 -0.81 13.08 -10.41
CA LYS A 63 -0.19 14.22 -11.07
C LYS A 63 0.22 13.91 -12.52
N ALA A 64 0.76 12.73 -12.78
CA ALA A 64 1.15 12.31 -14.12
C ALA A 64 -0.06 12.14 -15.04
N THR A 65 -1.16 11.58 -14.52
CA THR A 65 -2.41 11.37 -15.28
C THR A 65 -3.10 12.68 -15.60
N SER A 66 -3.19 13.63 -14.67
CA SER A 66 -3.77 14.95 -14.93
C SER A 66 -2.98 15.74 -15.98
N LEU A 67 -1.65 15.71 -15.90
CA LEU A 67 -0.77 16.35 -16.88
C LEU A 67 -0.85 15.69 -18.25
N ALA A 68 -0.90 14.35 -18.32
CA ALA A 68 -1.09 13.63 -19.58
C ALA A 68 -2.46 13.90 -20.21
N ALA A 69 -3.52 14.00 -19.41
CA ALA A 69 -4.85 14.38 -19.87
C ALA A 69 -4.87 15.82 -20.42
N ALA A 70 -4.24 16.76 -19.74
CA ALA A 70 -4.13 18.14 -20.22
C ALA A 70 -3.38 18.20 -21.57
N ARG A 71 -2.26 17.48 -21.70
CA ARG A 71 -1.50 17.40 -22.97
C ARG A 71 -2.30 16.75 -24.10
N LEU A 72 -3.10 15.73 -23.79
CA LEU A 72 -4.00 15.11 -24.76
C LEU A 72 -5.01 16.13 -25.30
N ILE A 73 -5.66 16.89 -24.40
CA ILE A 73 -6.65 17.91 -24.77
C ILE A 73 -5.98 19.00 -25.62
N GLN A 74 -4.79 19.47 -25.21
CA GLN A 74 -4.03 20.46 -25.97
C GLN A 74 -3.64 19.96 -27.37
N ALA A 75 -3.16 18.71 -27.48
CA ALA A 75 -2.80 18.13 -28.76
C ALA A 75 -4.04 17.93 -29.66
N ALA A 76 -5.18 17.53 -29.09
CA ALA A 76 -6.44 17.38 -29.80
C ALA A 76 -6.94 18.73 -30.33
N TRP A 77 -6.87 19.77 -29.51
CA TRP A 77 -7.24 21.12 -29.90
C TRP A 77 -6.33 21.67 -31.00
N ASN A 78 -5.01 21.49 -30.87
CA ASN A 78 -4.05 21.92 -31.88
C ASN A 78 -4.30 21.19 -33.22
N HIS A 79 -4.58 19.88 -33.18
CA HIS A 79 -4.93 19.13 -34.37
C HIS A 79 -6.22 19.64 -35.03
N TYR A 80 -7.25 19.94 -34.22
CA TYR A 80 -8.49 20.55 -34.71
C TYR A 80 -8.25 21.92 -35.35
N GLN A 81 -7.47 22.79 -34.71
CA GLN A 81 -7.15 24.12 -35.24
C GLN A 81 -6.34 24.07 -36.54
N CYS A 82 -5.41 23.10 -36.66
CA CYS A 82 -4.69 22.88 -37.91
C CYS A 82 -5.66 22.46 -39.03
N ARG A 83 -6.63 21.57 -38.75
CA ARG A 83 -7.64 21.19 -39.76
C ARG A 83 -8.61 22.31 -40.13
N ARG A 84 -8.86 23.25 -39.21
CA ARG A 84 -9.77 24.39 -39.43
C ARG A 84 -9.13 25.51 -40.26
N ARG A 85 -7.81 25.67 -40.21
CA ARG A 85 -7.09 26.70 -40.96
C ARG A 85 -6.73 26.18 -42.36
N GLU A 86 -7.33 26.76 -43.39
CA GLU A 86 -7.07 26.39 -44.79
C GLU A 86 -5.61 26.57 -45.23
N ALA A 87 -4.87 27.47 -44.58
CA ALA A 87 -3.48 27.80 -44.93
C ALA A 87 -2.41 26.99 -44.18
N THR A 88 -2.76 25.92 -43.44
CA THR A 88 -1.72 25.15 -42.74
C THR A 88 -0.96 24.22 -43.68
N PRO A 89 0.39 24.25 -43.66
CA PRO A 89 1.19 23.33 -44.45
C PRO A 89 1.01 21.88 -43.99
N VAL A 90 0.97 20.95 -44.95
CA VAL A 90 0.71 19.52 -44.73
C VAL A 90 1.64 18.90 -43.68
N GLY A 91 2.90 19.32 -43.65
CA GLY A 91 3.88 18.85 -42.65
C GLY A 91 3.48 19.19 -41.21
N VAL A 92 2.87 20.35 -40.98
CA VAL A 92 2.42 20.78 -39.64
C VAL A 92 1.16 20.03 -39.22
N ALA A 93 0.23 19.77 -40.16
CA ALA A 93 -0.96 18.96 -39.88
C ALA A 93 -0.60 17.50 -39.51
N ASN A 94 0.38 16.92 -40.21
CA ASN A 94 0.91 15.58 -39.91
C ASN A 94 1.67 15.55 -38.57
N ALA A 95 2.46 16.58 -38.26
CA ALA A 95 3.11 16.68 -36.96
C ALA A 95 2.07 16.76 -35.81
N ALA A 96 0.99 17.52 -35.99
CA ALA A 96 -0.09 17.63 -35.01
C ALA A 96 -0.83 16.30 -34.79
N SER A 97 -1.05 15.50 -35.84
CA SER A 97 -1.67 14.17 -35.70
C SER A 97 -0.76 13.18 -34.97
N VAL A 98 0.54 13.17 -35.26
CA VAL A 98 1.53 12.33 -34.55
C VAL A 98 1.59 12.71 -33.08
N LEU A 99 1.61 14.01 -32.74
CA LEU A 99 1.59 14.48 -31.35
C LEU A 99 0.32 14.05 -30.61
N LEU A 100 -0.83 14.08 -31.27
CA LEU A 100 -2.09 13.59 -30.71
C LEU A 100 -2.01 12.09 -30.39
N TYR A 101 -1.54 11.27 -31.33
CA TYR A 101 -1.38 9.83 -31.09
C TYR A 101 -0.37 9.52 -29.99
N ALA A 102 0.74 10.25 -29.94
CA ALA A 102 1.73 10.10 -28.87
C ALA A 102 1.14 10.46 -27.50
N ALA A 103 0.38 11.56 -27.40
CA ALA A 103 -0.32 11.96 -26.18
C ALA A 103 -1.40 10.93 -25.78
N ALA A 104 -2.14 10.39 -26.75
CA ALA A 104 -3.14 9.35 -26.51
C ALA A 104 -2.50 8.05 -26.01
N GLN A 105 -1.35 7.67 -26.57
CA GLN A 105 -0.62 6.47 -26.16
C GLN A 105 -0.07 6.62 -24.72
N THR A 106 0.45 7.79 -24.35
CA THR A 106 0.94 8.03 -22.98
C THR A 106 -0.20 7.99 -21.96
N ALA A 107 -1.33 8.65 -22.26
CA ALA A 107 -2.54 8.57 -21.41
C ALA A 107 -3.04 7.12 -21.26
N ARG A 108 -3.05 6.34 -22.35
CA ARG A 108 -3.45 4.92 -22.31
C ARG A 108 -2.48 4.07 -21.48
N LYS A 109 -1.17 4.28 -21.60
CA LYS A 109 -0.16 3.58 -20.81
C LYS A 109 -0.34 3.86 -19.32
N LEU A 110 -0.51 5.14 -18.94
CA LEU A 110 -0.75 5.54 -17.55
C LEU A 110 -2.03 4.93 -16.97
N ARG A 111 -3.10 4.85 -17.76
CA ARG A 111 -4.35 4.20 -17.32
C ARG A 111 -4.17 2.70 -17.09
N LYS A 112 -3.38 2.02 -17.93
CA LYS A 112 -3.09 0.58 -17.79
C LYS A 112 -2.10 0.28 -16.67
N SER A 113 -1.18 1.20 -16.38
CA SER A 113 -0.20 1.04 -15.30
C SER A 113 -0.77 1.35 -13.92
N LYS A 114 -1.96 1.97 -13.85
CA LYS A 114 -2.67 2.20 -12.59
C LYS A 114 -2.84 0.85 -11.91
N LYS A 115 -2.18 0.67 -10.77
CA LYS A 115 -2.32 -0.55 -9.97
C LYS A 115 -3.80 -0.72 -9.61
N LEU A 116 -4.35 -1.90 -9.85
CA LEU A 116 -5.69 -2.23 -9.38
C LEU A 116 -5.62 -2.20 -7.86
N SER A 117 -6.19 -1.15 -7.24
CA SER A 117 -6.39 -1.10 -5.80
C SER A 117 -7.48 -2.13 -5.49
N VAL A 118 -7.07 -3.38 -5.35
CA VAL A 118 -7.87 -4.40 -4.69
C VAL A 118 -7.56 -4.19 -3.22
N PRO A 119 -8.49 -3.63 -2.42
CA PRO A 119 -8.29 -3.52 -0.99
C PRO A 119 -7.96 -4.91 -0.45
N SER A 120 -6.92 -5.01 0.37
CA SER A 120 -6.53 -6.28 0.96
C SER A 120 -7.72 -6.82 1.75
N LEU A 121 -7.88 -8.15 1.80
CA LEU A 121 -8.90 -8.80 2.64
C LEU A 121 -8.79 -8.30 4.09
N THR A 122 -7.57 -8.03 4.56
CA THR A 122 -7.31 -7.46 5.89
C THR A 122 -7.88 -6.05 6.07
N ASP A 123 -7.77 -5.20 5.05
CA ASP A 123 -8.31 -3.84 5.09
C ASP A 123 -9.83 -3.87 5.08
N GLN A 124 -10.42 -4.71 4.22
CA GLN A 124 -11.86 -4.93 4.18
C GLN A 124 -12.41 -5.45 5.51
N LEU A 125 -11.77 -6.47 6.08
CA LEU A 125 -12.17 -7.02 7.37
C LEU A 125 -12.03 -5.98 8.48
N ARG A 126 -10.96 -5.19 8.48
CA ARG A 126 -10.75 -4.13 9.46
C ARG A 126 -11.86 -3.09 9.43
N ASP A 127 -12.28 -2.65 8.24
CA ASP A 127 -13.36 -1.68 8.08
C ASP A 127 -14.70 -2.26 8.55
N GLU A 128 -15.00 -3.51 8.18
CA GLU A 128 -16.20 -4.24 8.64
C GLU A 128 -16.21 -4.39 10.18
N PHE A 129 -15.08 -4.80 10.78
CA PHE A 129 -14.97 -4.93 12.24
C PHE A 129 -15.09 -3.59 12.96
N ALA A 130 -14.57 -2.50 12.38
CA ALA A 130 -14.76 -1.16 12.94
C ALA A 130 -16.24 -0.76 12.94
N GLY A 131 -16.96 -1.05 11.86
CA GLY A 131 -18.41 -0.84 11.77
C GLY A 131 -19.20 -1.65 12.80
N LEU A 132 -18.89 -2.94 12.92
CA LEU A 132 -19.51 -3.83 13.92
C LEU A 132 -19.23 -3.37 15.36
N HIS A 133 -18.01 -2.91 15.64
CA HIS A 133 -17.65 -2.41 16.96
C HIS A 133 -18.44 -1.14 17.31
N ALA A 134 -18.59 -0.21 16.38
CA ALA A 134 -19.38 1.00 16.58
C ALA A 134 -20.87 0.67 16.86
N LEU A 135 -21.43 -0.29 16.13
CA LEU A 135 -22.80 -0.78 16.36
C LEU A 135 -22.96 -1.43 17.74
N ALA A 136 -21.99 -2.26 18.15
CA ALA A 136 -22.01 -2.90 19.45
C ALA A 136 -21.95 -1.89 20.60
N MET A 137 -21.11 -0.85 20.46
CA MET A 137 -21.02 0.24 21.43
C MET A 137 -22.32 1.03 21.52
N ALA A 138 -22.93 1.37 20.38
CA ALA A 138 -24.21 2.07 20.35
C ALA A 138 -25.35 1.25 21.00
N ASP A 139 -25.42 -0.06 20.75
CA ASP A 139 -26.41 -0.93 21.40
C ASP A 139 -26.14 -1.07 22.90
N HIS A 140 -24.87 -1.10 23.32
CA HIS A 140 -24.51 -1.11 24.74
C HIS A 140 -24.95 0.18 25.45
N GLU A 141 -24.67 1.35 24.88
CA GLU A 141 -25.11 2.64 25.41
C GLU A 141 -26.64 2.72 25.49
N ALA A 142 -27.36 2.26 24.46
CA ALA A 142 -28.81 2.20 24.45
C ALA A 142 -29.38 1.23 25.50
N ARG A 143 -28.64 0.19 25.89
CA ARG A 143 -29.03 -0.70 27.00
C ARG A 143 -28.78 -0.04 28.36
N CYS A 144 -27.65 0.62 28.54
CA CYS A 144 -27.36 1.35 29.77
C CYS A 144 -28.42 2.44 30.04
N GLN A 145 -28.77 3.24 29.04
CA GLN A 145 -29.82 4.26 29.17
C GLN A 145 -31.19 3.67 29.53
N ARG A 146 -31.53 2.49 28.99
CA ARG A 146 -32.77 1.78 29.35
C ARG A 146 -32.75 1.28 30.79
N LEU A 147 -31.61 0.79 31.27
CA LEU A 147 -31.45 0.35 32.66
C LEU A 147 -31.55 1.53 33.63
N GLU A 148 -30.88 2.64 33.33
CA GLU A 148 -30.98 3.87 34.14
C GLU A 148 -32.43 4.39 34.23
N ALA A 149 -33.18 4.33 33.13
CA ALA A 149 -34.59 4.71 33.13
C ALA A 149 -35.45 3.76 33.97
N MET A 150 -35.17 2.45 33.95
CA MET A 150 -35.87 1.47 34.79
C MET A 150 -35.53 1.64 36.26
N GLU A 151 -34.27 1.91 36.61
CA GLU A 151 -33.84 2.19 37.99
C GLU A 151 -34.55 3.43 38.54
N ALA A 152 -34.63 4.51 37.75
CA ALA A 152 -35.35 5.72 38.15
C ALA A 152 -36.85 5.48 38.41
N ASP A 153 -37.51 4.65 37.61
CA ASP A 153 -38.92 4.30 37.82
C ASP A 153 -39.10 3.39 39.06
N LEU A 154 -38.15 2.47 39.29
CA LEU A 154 -38.13 1.62 40.47
C LEU A 154 -37.99 2.45 41.75
N ASP A 155 -37.05 3.39 41.79
CA ASP A 155 -36.83 4.30 42.92
C ASP A 155 -38.07 5.17 43.17
N ALA A 156 -38.72 5.68 42.10
CA ALA A 156 -39.97 6.41 42.22
C ALA A 156 -41.13 5.54 42.75
N SER A 157 -41.16 4.26 42.41
CA SER A 157 -42.16 3.31 42.94
C SER A 157 -41.92 2.99 44.42
N LEU A 158 -40.66 2.81 44.83
CA LEU A 158 -40.28 2.56 46.22
C LEU A 158 -40.57 3.78 47.11
N ALA A 159 -40.26 4.99 46.63
CA ALA A 159 -40.59 6.22 47.34
C ALA A 159 -42.11 6.36 47.57
N ARG A 160 -42.94 6.03 46.58
CA ARG A 160 -44.40 6.01 46.71
C ARG A 160 -44.87 4.97 47.72
N ALA A 161 -44.31 3.77 47.70
CA ALA A 161 -44.66 2.72 48.66
C ALA A 161 -44.29 3.10 50.09
N HIS A 162 -43.10 3.69 50.31
CA HIS A 162 -42.69 4.20 51.61
C HIS A 162 -43.64 5.27 52.15
N ALA A 163 -44.08 6.21 51.30
CA ALA A 163 -45.02 7.25 51.68
C ALA A 163 -46.39 6.68 52.12
N LEU A 164 -46.85 5.59 51.48
CA LEU A 164 -48.10 4.91 51.83
C LEU A 164 -48.02 4.13 53.16
N VAL A 165 -46.84 3.63 53.53
CA VAL A 165 -46.63 2.89 54.80
C VAL A 165 -46.46 3.83 55.99
N SER A 166 -46.01 5.07 55.76
CA SER A 166 -45.83 6.09 56.81
C SER A 166 -47.08 6.93 57.13
N ALA A 167 -48.21 6.68 56.46
CA ALA A 167 -49.49 7.37 56.67
C ALA A 167 -50.47 6.47 57.45
#